data_AF-A0A382TYK8-F1
#
_entry.id   AF-A0A382TYK8-F1
#
_cell.length_a   1.000
_cell.length_b   1.000
_cell.length_c   1.000
_cell.angle_alpha   90.00
_cell.angle_beta   90.00
_cell.angle_gamma   90.00
#
_symmetry.space_group_name_H-M   'P 1'
#
loop_
_entity.id
_entity.type
_entity.pdbx_description
1 polymer ?
#
loop_
_entity_poly.entity_id
_entity_poly.type
_entity_poly.pdbx_seq_one_letter_code
_entity_poly.pdbx_strand_id
1 'polypeptide(L)' 'MNISKHPEIEAHTDFLAQSKQYQIRIFKDSGNFVVLDEDGDFVVVDRDEAEFVSSALLTNLMEHNEIVVS' A
#
# COMPACT_ATOMS: atom_id res chain seq x y z
N MET A 1 7.67 11.22 4.82
CA MET A 1 8.00 9.81 5.10
C MET A 1 9.48 9.57 4.85
N ASN A 2 10.21 8.99 5.81
CA ASN A 2 11.67 8.82 5.72
C ASN A 2 11.98 7.32 5.55
N ILE A 3 11.72 6.76 4.36
CA ILE A 3 11.89 5.32 4.07
C ILE A 3 13.35 4.85 4.18
N SER A 4 14.30 5.78 4.25
CA SER A 4 15.69 5.52 4.61
C SER A 4 15.88 4.85 5.99
N LYS A 5 14.80 4.75 6.80
CA LYS A 5 14.75 3.92 8.00
C LYS A 5 14.51 2.42 7.76
N HIS A 6 14.05 2.03 6.56
CA HIS A 6 13.73 0.64 6.15
C HIS A 6 14.47 0.23 4.86
N PRO A 7 15.82 0.23 4.88
CA PRO A 7 16.62 -0.08 3.70
C PRO A 7 16.36 -1.49 3.14
N GLU A 8 15.94 -2.43 3.97
CA GLU A 8 15.57 -3.79 3.58
C GLU A 8 14.34 -3.81 2.66
N ILE A 9 13.30 -3.04 2.98
CA ILE A 9 12.10 -2.96 2.15
C ILE A 9 12.44 -2.26 0.83
N GLU A 10 13.20 -1.17 0.89
CA GLU A 10 13.59 -0.41 -0.30
C GLU A 10 14.46 -1.21 -1.28
N ALA A 11 15.34 -2.08 -0.77
CA ALA A 11 16.18 -2.95 -1.60
C ALA A 11 15.34 -3.94 -2.44
N HIS A 12 14.30 -4.52 -1.83
CA HIS A 12 13.50 -5.60 -2.41
C HIS A 12 12.22 -5.14 -3.13
N THR A 13 11.91 -3.84 -3.08
CA THR A 13 10.65 -3.30 -3.63
C THR A 13 10.86 -2.07 -4.52
N ASP A 14 10.00 -1.92 -5.51
CA ASP A 14 9.91 -0.72 -6.36
C ASP A 14 8.79 0.21 -5.88
N PHE A 15 9.02 1.52 -5.99
CA PHE A 15 8.03 2.52 -5.62
C PHE A 15 6.83 2.51 -6.59
N LEU A 16 5.61 2.61 -6.05
CA LEU A 16 4.38 2.64 -6.84
C LEU A 16 3.58 3.92 -6.63
N ALA A 17 3.34 4.33 -5.38
CA ALA A 17 2.63 5.56 -5.05
C ALA A 17 2.97 6.04 -3.63
N GLN A 18 2.71 7.31 -3.31
CA GLN A 18 2.71 7.80 -1.92
C GLN A 18 1.58 8.79 -1.66
N SER A 19 1.15 8.81 -0.40
CA SER A 19 0.38 9.91 0.19
C SER A 19 1.27 10.68 1.18
N LYS A 20 0.67 11.50 2.05
CA LYS A 20 1.40 12.19 3.12
C LYS A 20 1.94 11.22 4.17
N GLN A 21 1.18 10.16 4.46
CA GLN A 21 1.42 9.23 5.57
C GLN A 21 1.83 7.83 5.13
N TYR A 22 1.53 7.45 3.89
CA TYR A 22 1.75 6.08 3.41
C TYR A 22 2.56 6.06 2.12
N GLN A 23 3.36 5.01 1.95
CA GLN A 23 4.00 4.66 0.69
C GLN A 23 3.59 3.27 0.27
N ILE A 24 3.22 3.14 -0.99
CA ILE A 24 2.87 1.88 -1.64
C ILE A 24 4.04 1.48 -2.52
N ARG A 25 4.53 0.26 -2.32
CA ARG A 25 5.63 -0.33 -3.08
C ARG A 25 5.25 -1.75 -3.52
N ILE A 26 5.96 -2.27 -4.51
CA ILE A 26 5.76 -3.62 -5.06
C ILE A 26 7.05 -4.44 -4.92
N PHE A 27 6.97 -5.65 -4.40
CA PHE A 27 8.11 -6.57 -4.32
C PHE A 27 8.55 -6.99 -5.71
N LYS A 28 9.86 -6.86 -5.99
CA LYS A 28 10.45 -7.17 -7.29
C LYS A 28 10.28 -8.64 -7.69
N ASP A 29 10.37 -9.53 -6.71
CA ASP A 29 10.39 -10.98 -6.96
C ASP A 29 8.98 -11.60 -7.00
N SER A 30 8.11 -11.25 -6.05
CA SER A 30 6.76 -11.84 -5.94
C SER A 30 5.68 -11.00 -6.62
N GLY A 31 5.91 -9.71 -6.84
CA GLY A 31 4.87 -8.79 -7.31
C GLY A 31 3.79 -8.49 -6.26
N ASN A 32 3.99 -8.89 -5.00
CA ASN A 32 3.17 -8.52 -3.85
C ASN A 32 3.32 -7.03 -3.53
N PHE A 33 2.35 -6.46 -2.84
CA PHE A 33 2.37 -5.06 -2.44
C PHE A 33 2.79 -4.90 -0.99
N VAL A 34 3.43 -3.79 -0.67
CA VAL A 34 3.63 -3.34 0.70
C VAL A 34 3.13 -1.91 0.84
N VAL A 35 2.31 -1.67 1.86
CA VAL A 35 1.90 -0.34 2.30
C VAL A 35 2.63 -0.07 3.60
N LEU A 36 3.52 0.91 3.57
CA LEU A 36 4.35 1.33 4.70
C LEU A 36 3.85 2.69 5.20
N ASP A 37 3.78 2.88 6.51
CA ASP A 37 3.48 4.19 7.10
C ASP A 37 4.76 4.96 7.48
N GLU A 38 4.61 6.11 8.12
CA GLU A 38 5.75 6.95 8.51
C GLU A 38 6.50 6.51 9.77
N ASP A 39 5.85 5.68 10.60
CA ASP A 39 6.40 5.15 11.85
C ASP A 39 7.14 3.81 11.63
N GLY A 40 6.92 3.18 10.47
CA GLY A 40 7.58 1.95 10.04
C GLY A 40 6.70 0.71 10.14
N ASP A 41 5.42 0.88 10.48
CA ASP A 41 4.45 -0.20 10.41
C ASP A 41 4.07 -0.44 8.94
N PHE A 42 3.87 -1.72 8.60
CA PHE A 42 3.53 -2.09 7.24
C PHE A 42 2.57 -3.27 7.17
N VAL A 43 1.85 -3.30 6.06
CA VAL A 43 1.04 -4.44 5.64
C VAL A 43 1.54 -4.91 4.29
N VAL A 44 1.82 -6.21 4.20
CA VAL A 44 2.05 -6.88 2.92
C VAL A 44 0.72 -7.42 2.41
N VAL A 45 0.41 -7.13 1.15
CA VAL A 45 -0.79 -7.64 0.47
C VAL A 45 -0.33 -8.56 -0.64
N ASP A 46 -0.74 -9.82 -0.56
CA ASP A 46 -0.48 -10.79 -1.61
C ASP A 46 -1.13 -10.34 -2.92
N ARG A 47 -0.43 -10.56 -4.03
CA ARG A 47 -0.86 -10.09 -5.34
C ARG A 47 -2.25 -10.62 -5.72
N ASP A 48 -2.52 -11.87 -5.39
CA ASP A 48 -3.77 -12.55 -5.73
C ASP A 48 -4.96 -12.04 -4.89
N GLU A 49 -4.69 -11.47 -3.71
CA GLU A 49 -5.69 -10.91 -2.80
C GLU A 49 -5.85 -9.39 -2.95
N ALA A 50 -4.96 -8.74 -3.71
CA ALA A 50 -4.89 -7.28 -3.79
C ALA A 50 -6.18 -6.64 -4.33
N GLU A 51 -6.85 -7.30 -5.28
CA GLU A 51 -8.13 -6.84 -5.82
C GLU A 51 -9.22 -6.87 -4.75
N PHE A 52 -9.35 -7.99 -4.03
CA PHE A 52 -10.31 -8.12 -2.94
C PHE A 52 -10.08 -7.09 -1.83
N VAL A 53 -8.83 -6.95 -1.35
CA VAL A 53 -8.47 -5.98 -0.30
C VAL A 53 -8.79 -4.55 -0.74
N SER A 54 -8.40 -4.17 -1.97
CA SER A 54 -8.63 -2.82 -2.48
C SER A 54 -10.12 -2.53 -2.65
N SER A 55 -10.87 -3.50 -3.17
CA SER A 55 -12.32 -3.40 -3.34
C SER A 55 -13.03 -3.26 -2.00
N ALA A 56 -12.67 -4.05 -0.99
CA ALA A 56 -13.26 -3.96 0.35
C ALA A 56 -13.07 -2.57 0.99
N LEU A 57 -11.85 -2.00 0.88
CA LEU A 57 -11.56 -0.66 1.38
C LEU A 57 -12.37 0.40 0.62
N LEU A 58 -12.39 0.34 -0.70
CA LEU A 58 -13.13 1.30 -1.53
C LEU A 58 -14.64 1.22 -1.29
N THR A 59 -15.21 0.02 -1.25
CA THR A 59 -16.63 -0.20 -0.96
C THR A 59 -17.01 0.42 0.38
N ASN A 60 -16.22 0.21 1.44
CA ASN A 60 -16.49 0.81 2.74
C ASN A 60 -16.53 2.34 2.67
N LEU A 61 -15.57 2.97 1.98
CA LEU A 61 -15.53 4.42 1.82
C LEU A 61 -16.72 4.97 1.02
N MET A 62 -17.20 4.22 0.02
CA MET A 62 -18.39 4.57 -0.76
C MET A 62 -19.67 4.46 0.09
N GLU A 63 -19.83 3.38 0.86
CA GLU A 63 -20.99 3.17 1.74
C GLU A 63 -21.13 4.25 2.81
N HIS A 64 -20.01 4.83 3.25
CA HIS A 64 -19.97 5.91 4.24
C HIS A 64 -19.96 7.32 3.60
N ASN A 65 -20.17 7.44 2.29
CA ASN A 65 -20.15 8.70 1.52
C ASN A 65 -18.85 9.52 1.68
N GLU A 66 -17.74 8.86 1.97
CA GLU A 66 -16.42 9.49 2.08
C GLU A 66 -15.77 9.71 0.71
N ILE A 67 -16.16 8.91 -0.28
CA ILE A 67 -15.74 9.03 -1.68
C ILE A 67 -16.97 8.93 -2.59
N VAL A 68 -17.09 9.86 -3.53
CA VAL A 68 -18.01 9.77 -4.66
C VAL A 68 -17.18 9.48 -5.91
N VAL A 69 -17.34 8.27 -6.45
CA VAL A 69 -16.70 7.90 -7.72
C VAL A 69 -17.59 8.44 -8.85
N SER A 70 -17.11 9.44 -9.57
CA SER A 70 -17.78 10.05 -10.73
C SER A 70 -17.51 9.31 -12.01
#